data_AF-A0A110B0U7-F1
#
_entry.id   AF-A0A110B0U7-F1
#
_cell.length_a   1.000
_cell.length_b   1.000
_cell.length_c   1.000
_cell.angle_alpha   90.00
_cell.angle_beta   90.00
_cell.angle_gamma   90.00
#
_symmetry.space_group_name_H-M   'P 1'
#
loop_
_entity.id
_entity.type
_entity.pdbx_description
1 polymer ?
#
loop_
_entity_poly.entity_id
_entity_poly.type
_entity_poly.pdbx_seq_one_letter_code
_entity_poly.pdbx_strand_id
1 'polypeptide(L)'
;MINFFKKLSPFNVLWLVVVLIGLRTGYLVNAPAKAGSMFMGPFLSLWLPAGYSAISPTLNVFLAAVMVLAQALLLNHLVNHFNLLGKPSFLPALMFIALSSLFTPFLLLSPPLICNFLVIWMLFKLINFYKSKDAKSTAFDLGMIIALGTLLYLPFVFLFLAVWIGLVIFRSFDWREWIAAVIGFITIFFFLAVYYYLENNLVHFADIWLPLATRFPQNINTNYYNYLLIIPVVVILTLCLIKLQQNFYKSYIQVRKSLQLLLIVFVITLLSFCVKAAFQLPHFLLCAVPASVFFAYYFLNAKRKWFYEALFGLLLLMIVYFQFNNF
;
A
#
# COMPACT_ATOMS: atom_id res chain seq x y z
N MET A 1 -6.90 -19.91 13.40
CA MET A 1 -5.96 -19.63 12.28
C MET A 1 -4.84 -18.68 12.68
N ILE A 2 -5.14 -17.53 13.30
CA ILE A 2 -4.16 -16.52 13.72
C ILE A 2 -3.02 -17.07 14.59
N ASN A 3 -3.29 -18.03 15.48
CA ASN A 3 -2.26 -18.59 16.37
C ASN A 3 -1.12 -19.29 15.63
N PHE A 4 -1.37 -19.88 14.46
CA PHE A 4 -0.31 -20.49 13.64
C PHE A 4 0.66 -19.43 13.12
N PHE A 5 0.12 -18.29 12.68
CA PHE A 5 0.89 -17.17 12.12
C PHE A 5 1.55 -16.26 13.16
N LYS A 6 1.20 -16.41 14.45
CA LYS A 6 1.93 -15.77 15.56
C LYS A 6 3.38 -16.27 15.68
N LYS A 7 3.68 -17.47 15.17
CA LYS A 7 5.04 -18.03 15.14
C LYS A 7 5.69 -17.78 13.78
N LEU A 8 6.99 -17.52 13.77
CA LEU A 8 7.77 -17.44 12.54
C LEU A 8 8.23 -18.86 12.15
N SER A 9 7.50 -19.52 11.23
CA SER A 9 7.90 -20.81 10.66
C SER A 9 7.84 -20.78 9.13
N PRO A 10 8.81 -21.36 8.40
CA PRO A 10 8.78 -21.42 6.93
C PRO A 10 7.51 -22.08 6.39
N PHE A 11 6.96 -23.06 7.11
CA PHE A 11 5.71 -23.74 6.76
C PHE A 11 4.51 -22.80 6.68
N ASN A 12 4.54 -21.65 7.39
CA ASN A 12 3.46 -20.66 7.30
C ASN A 12 3.36 -20.03 5.91
N VAL A 13 4.42 -20.04 5.10
CA VAL A 13 4.38 -19.54 3.71
C VAL A 13 3.42 -20.37 2.85
N LEU A 14 3.41 -21.70 3.02
CA LEU A 14 2.46 -22.58 2.32
C LEU A 14 1.02 -22.23 2.70
N TRP A 15 0.76 -22.00 3.99
CA TRP A 15 -0.56 -21.56 4.46
C TRP A 15 -0.95 -20.16 3.94
N LEU A 16 0.01 -19.23 3.76
CA LEU A 16 -0.27 -17.94 3.11
C LEU A 16 -0.77 -18.13 1.68
N VAL A 17 -0.14 -19.03 0.92
CA VAL A 17 -0.55 -19.34 -0.46
C VAL A 17 -1.97 -19.91 -0.48
N VAL A 18 -2.29 -20.84 0.41
CA VAL A 18 -3.65 -21.41 0.54
C VAL A 18 -4.68 -20.31 0.82
N VAL A 19 -4.40 -19.41 1.77
CA VAL A 19 -5.30 -18.30 2.12
C VAL A 19 -5.44 -17.32 0.95
N LEU A 20 -4.34 -17.00 0.26
CA LEU A 20 -4.34 -16.12 -0.91
C LEU A 20 -5.21 -16.68 -2.03
N ILE A 21 -5.06 -17.96 -2.37
CA ILE A 21 -5.86 -18.61 -3.41
C ILE A 21 -7.34 -18.63 -2.97
N GLY A 22 -7.62 -19.05 -1.73
CA GLY A 22 -8.99 -19.12 -1.21
C GLY A 22 -9.71 -17.77 -1.18
N LEU A 23 -9.00 -16.67 -0.94
CA LEU A 23 -9.57 -15.31 -0.96
C LEU A 23 -9.68 -14.71 -2.37
N ARG A 24 -9.19 -15.38 -3.41
CA ARG A 24 -9.21 -14.89 -4.79
C ARG A 24 -10.09 -15.75 -5.72
N THR A 25 -10.40 -16.98 -5.31
CA THR A 25 -11.23 -17.92 -6.09
C THR A 25 -12.65 -17.40 -6.32
N GLY A 26 -13.25 -16.70 -5.36
CA GLY A 26 -14.62 -16.15 -5.50
C GLY A 26 -14.77 -15.23 -6.71
N TYR A 27 -13.75 -14.40 -6.98
CA TYR A 27 -13.73 -13.56 -8.16
C TYR A 27 -13.50 -14.33 -9.45
N LEU A 28 -12.70 -15.40 -9.45
CA LEU A 28 -12.47 -16.21 -10.64
C LEU A 28 -13.74 -16.95 -11.09
N VAL A 29 -14.59 -17.35 -10.15
CA VAL A 29 -15.88 -18.02 -10.45
C VAL A 29 -16.88 -17.04 -11.06
N ASN A 30 -16.90 -15.78 -10.60
CA ASN A 30 -17.86 -14.76 -11.04
C ASN A 30 -17.25 -13.71 -12.00
N ALA A 31 -16.09 -14.00 -12.60
CA ALA A 31 -15.36 -13.00 -13.36
C ALA A 31 -16.16 -12.56 -14.59
N PRO A 32 -16.42 -11.25 -14.77
CA PRO A 32 -17.10 -10.77 -15.97
C PRO A 32 -16.26 -11.05 -17.22
N ALA A 33 -16.91 -11.43 -18.32
CA ALA A 33 -16.27 -11.82 -19.58
C ALA A 33 -15.35 -10.74 -20.20
N LYS A 34 -15.50 -9.47 -19.77
CA LYS A 34 -14.61 -8.35 -20.10
C LYS A 34 -14.30 -7.56 -18.84
N ALA A 35 -13.41 -8.06 -17.98
CA ALA A 35 -12.80 -7.21 -16.96
C ALA A 35 -11.87 -6.23 -17.68
N GLY A 36 -12.36 -5.00 -17.90
CA GLY A 36 -11.55 -3.92 -18.45
C GLY A 36 -10.27 -3.80 -17.62
N SER A 37 -9.12 -3.98 -18.26
CA SER A 37 -7.83 -3.84 -17.61
C SER A 37 -7.70 -2.39 -17.13
N MET A 38 -7.92 -2.14 -15.84
CA MET A 38 -7.54 -0.88 -15.15
C MET A 38 -6.01 -0.68 -15.10
N PHE A 39 -5.27 -1.35 -15.98
CA PHE A 39 -3.81 -1.39 -16.04
C PHE A 39 -3.21 -0.10 -16.62
N MET A 40 -4.02 0.77 -17.24
CA MET A 40 -3.53 2.00 -17.87
C MET A 40 -3.54 3.17 -16.88
N GLY A 41 -2.42 3.34 -16.17
CA GLY A 41 -2.01 4.67 -15.71
C GLY A 41 -1.49 5.50 -16.90
N PRO A 42 -1.44 6.85 -16.80
CA PRO A 42 -1.08 7.75 -17.91
C PRO A 42 0.26 7.43 -18.57
N PHE A 43 1.24 7.02 -17.76
CA PHE A 43 2.56 6.64 -18.23
C PHE A 43 2.56 5.26 -18.90
N LEU A 44 1.86 4.27 -18.35
CA LEU A 44 1.78 2.94 -18.96
C LEU A 44 1.01 2.96 -20.29
N SER A 45 0.02 3.85 -20.45
CA SER A 45 -0.65 4.08 -21.74
C SER A 45 0.22 4.75 -22.79
N LEU A 46 1.33 5.39 -22.40
CA LEU A 46 2.29 5.98 -23.35
C LEU A 46 3.20 4.92 -23.98
N TRP A 47 3.58 3.90 -23.20
CA TRP A 47 4.53 2.85 -23.62
C TRP A 47 3.85 1.60 -24.18
N LEU A 48 2.57 1.37 -23.88
CA LEU A 48 1.80 0.25 -24.42
C LEU A 48 0.95 0.75 -25.60
N PRO A 49 1.13 0.21 -26.82
CA PRO A 49 0.29 0.53 -27.96
C PRO A 49 -1.18 0.32 -27.62
N ALA A 50 -2.06 1.17 -28.15
CA ALA A 50 -3.51 1.18 -27.95
C ALA A 50 -4.25 -0.14 -28.33
N GLY A 51 -3.52 -1.19 -28.73
CA GLY A 51 -4.01 -2.52 -29.09
C GLY A 51 -3.57 -3.67 -28.17
N TYR A 52 -2.86 -3.44 -27.05
CA TYR A 52 -2.65 -4.48 -26.01
C TYR A 52 -3.93 -4.67 -25.16
N SER A 53 -5.03 -4.92 -25.86
CA SER A 53 -6.35 -5.13 -25.31
C SER A 53 -6.49 -6.56 -24.81
N ALA A 54 -6.83 -6.68 -23.53
CA ALA A 54 -7.32 -7.88 -22.84
C ALA A 54 -6.27 -8.95 -22.47
N ILE A 55 -5.44 -8.66 -21.46
CA ILE A 55 -4.95 -9.73 -20.56
C ILE A 55 -6.19 -10.49 -20.08
N SER A 56 -6.22 -11.82 -20.22
CA SER A 56 -7.35 -12.62 -19.75
C SER A 56 -7.63 -12.34 -18.27
N PRO A 57 -8.90 -12.29 -17.82
CA PRO A 57 -9.22 -12.00 -16.43
C PRO A 57 -8.50 -12.94 -15.45
N THR A 58 -8.32 -14.21 -15.83
CA THR A 58 -7.61 -15.22 -15.06
C THR A 58 -6.11 -14.91 -14.91
N LEU A 59 -5.44 -14.56 -16.01
CA LEU A 59 -4.02 -14.18 -15.99
C LEU A 59 -3.79 -12.90 -15.19
N ASN A 60 -4.71 -11.94 -15.28
CA ASN A 60 -4.66 -10.70 -14.51
C ASN A 60 -4.73 -10.96 -13.00
N VAL A 61 -5.71 -11.75 -12.55
CA VAL A 61 -5.86 -12.13 -11.13
C VAL A 61 -4.66 -12.95 -10.64
N PHE A 62 -4.12 -13.84 -11.48
CA PHE A 62 -2.93 -14.63 -11.16
C PHE A 62 -1.70 -13.74 -10.96
N LEU A 63 -1.41 -12.83 -11.89
CA LEU A 63 -0.30 -11.87 -11.77
C LEU A 63 -0.46 -10.99 -10.53
N ALA A 64 -1.66 -10.50 -10.27
CA ALA A 64 -1.95 -9.73 -9.06
C ALA A 64 -1.75 -10.56 -7.78
N ALA A 65 -2.10 -11.85 -7.78
CA ALA A 65 -1.87 -12.75 -6.66
C ALA A 65 -0.37 -12.96 -6.39
N VAL A 66 0.43 -13.19 -7.44
CA VAL A 66 1.89 -13.32 -7.32
C VAL A 66 2.51 -12.03 -6.76
N MET A 67 2.08 -10.86 -7.26
CA MET A 67 2.53 -9.58 -6.72
C MET A 67 2.18 -9.40 -5.24
N VAL A 68 0.94 -9.69 -4.85
CA VAL A 68 0.50 -9.61 -3.46
C VAL A 68 1.30 -10.55 -2.57
N LEU A 69 1.59 -11.78 -3.01
CA LEU A 69 2.40 -12.73 -2.24
C LEU A 69 3.81 -12.18 -2.01
N ALA A 70 4.46 -11.66 -3.06
CA ALA A 70 5.79 -11.06 -2.94
C ALA A 70 5.77 -9.84 -1.99
N GLN A 71 4.79 -8.96 -2.12
CA GLN A 71 4.61 -7.80 -1.23
C GLN A 71 4.36 -8.21 0.22
N ALA A 72 3.54 -9.23 0.45
CA ALA A 72 3.26 -9.75 1.78
C ALA A 72 4.54 -10.26 2.47
N LEU A 73 5.38 -11.00 1.73
CA LEU A 73 6.65 -11.52 2.24
C LEU A 73 7.66 -10.39 2.48
N LEU A 74 7.78 -9.43 1.56
CA LEU A 74 8.66 -8.26 1.72
C LEU A 74 8.25 -7.40 2.93
N LEU A 75 6.95 -7.14 3.09
CA LEU A 75 6.44 -6.39 4.22
C LEU A 75 6.68 -7.14 5.55
N ASN A 76 6.47 -8.45 5.55
CA ASN A 76 6.76 -9.27 6.73
C ASN A 76 8.26 -9.26 7.08
N HIS A 77 9.12 -9.30 6.08
CA HIS A 77 10.56 -9.15 6.27
C HIS A 77 10.90 -7.78 6.88
N LEU A 78 10.37 -6.68 6.33
CA LEU A 78 10.56 -5.33 6.86
C LEU A 78 10.12 -5.22 8.34
N VAL A 79 8.92 -5.70 8.66
CA VAL A 79 8.37 -5.64 10.01
C VAL A 79 9.22 -6.42 11.01
N ASN A 80 9.70 -7.61 10.63
CA ASN A 80 10.54 -8.44 11.48
C ASN A 80 11.96 -7.88 11.59
N HIS A 81 12.53 -7.34 10.51
CA HIS A 81 13.87 -6.73 10.48
C HIS A 81 13.99 -5.55 11.45
N PHE A 82 12.98 -4.67 11.47
CA PHE A 82 12.93 -3.54 12.42
C PHE A 82 12.26 -3.87 13.75
N ASN A 83 11.90 -5.13 13.98
CA ASN A 83 11.21 -5.63 15.17
C ASN A 83 10.00 -4.76 15.58
N LEU A 84 9.19 -4.31 14.62
CA LEU A 84 8.10 -3.34 14.87
C LEU A 84 7.00 -3.90 15.78
N LEU A 85 6.84 -5.22 15.80
CA LEU A 85 5.85 -5.91 16.63
C LEU A 85 6.41 -6.42 17.98
N GLY A 86 7.71 -6.21 18.24
CA GLY A 86 8.39 -6.67 19.45
C GLY A 86 8.76 -8.16 19.47
N LYS A 87 8.14 -8.99 18.62
CA LYS A 87 8.54 -10.38 18.36
C LYS A 87 8.29 -10.76 16.90
N PRO A 88 9.11 -11.65 16.32
CA PRO A 88 8.95 -12.08 14.95
C PRO A 88 7.66 -12.87 14.73
N SER A 89 6.93 -12.59 13.65
CA SER A 89 5.71 -13.30 13.29
C SER A 89 5.45 -13.27 11.78
N PHE A 90 4.48 -14.06 11.31
CA PHE A 90 3.97 -14.01 9.92
C PHE A 90 2.63 -13.26 9.81
N LEU A 91 2.17 -12.63 10.90
CA LEU A 91 0.90 -11.89 10.89
C LEU A 91 0.88 -10.72 9.89
N PRO A 92 1.94 -9.91 9.71
CA PRO A 92 1.95 -8.85 8.70
C PRO A 92 1.61 -9.35 7.30
N ALA A 93 2.22 -10.45 6.87
CA ALA A 93 1.95 -11.04 5.56
C ALA A 93 0.48 -11.46 5.42
N LEU A 94 -0.05 -12.15 6.43
CA LEU A 94 -1.43 -12.63 6.42
C LEU A 94 -2.44 -11.48 6.42
N MET A 95 -2.18 -10.42 7.20
CA MET A 95 -3.04 -9.24 7.22
C MET A 95 -2.97 -8.47 5.90
N PHE A 96 -1.79 -8.42 5.27
CA PHE A 96 -1.65 -7.80 3.95
C PHE A 96 -2.45 -8.55 2.89
N ILE A 97 -2.36 -9.88 2.85
CA ILE A 97 -3.15 -10.71 1.93
C ILE A 97 -4.65 -10.46 2.15
N ALA A 98 -5.12 -10.49 3.40
CA ALA A 98 -6.53 -10.25 3.71
C ALA A 98 -6.99 -8.85 3.28
N LEU A 99 -6.22 -7.79 3.58
CA LEU A 99 -6.55 -6.42 3.20
C LEU A 99 -6.45 -6.18 1.68
N SER A 100 -5.54 -6.85 0.99
CA SER A 100 -5.41 -6.79 -0.47
C SER A 100 -6.52 -7.55 -1.21
N SER A 101 -7.34 -8.31 -0.51
CA SER A 101 -8.51 -9.02 -1.07
C SER A 101 -9.84 -8.39 -0.66
N LEU A 102 -9.79 -7.23 0.00
CA LEU A 102 -10.94 -6.64 0.69
C LEU A 102 -12.07 -6.23 -0.25
N PHE A 103 -11.73 -5.66 -1.39
CA PHE A 103 -12.70 -5.29 -2.42
C PHE A 103 -12.40 -6.03 -3.72
N THR A 104 -13.42 -6.31 -4.53
CA THR A 104 -13.25 -6.98 -5.83
C THR A 104 -12.26 -6.26 -6.77
N PRO A 105 -12.18 -4.91 -6.84
CA PRO A 105 -11.19 -4.24 -7.69
C PRO A 105 -9.74 -4.43 -7.23
N PHE A 106 -9.50 -4.87 -5.99
CA PHE A 106 -8.16 -5.10 -5.46
C PHE A 106 -7.54 -6.40 -5.96
N LEU A 107 -8.39 -7.30 -6.46
CA LEU A 107 -8.01 -8.61 -6.95
C LEU A 107 -7.32 -8.54 -8.32
N LEU A 108 -7.50 -7.41 -9.01
CA LEU A 108 -6.94 -7.14 -10.33
C LEU A 108 -5.63 -6.34 -10.23
N LEU A 109 -4.81 -6.49 -11.27
CA LEU A 109 -3.60 -5.72 -11.46
C LEU A 109 -3.97 -4.25 -11.72
N SER A 110 -3.39 -3.36 -10.93
CA SER A 110 -3.67 -1.93 -10.98
C SER A 110 -2.40 -1.14 -10.63
N PRO A 111 -2.26 0.12 -11.09
CA PRO A 111 -1.10 0.94 -10.76
C PRO A 111 -0.83 1.09 -9.25
N PRO A 112 -1.86 1.27 -8.37
CA PRO A 112 -1.66 1.27 -6.92
C PRO A 112 -1.04 -0.03 -6.39
N LEU A 113 -1.41 -1.18 -6.95
CA LEU A 113 -0.84 -2.47 -6.54
C LEU A 113 0.66 -2.51 -6.84
N ILE A 114 1.11 -2.03 -8.00
CA ILE A 114 2.54 -1.95 -8.33
C ILE A 114 3.26 -0.99 -7.38
N CYS A 115 2.64 0.15 -7.10
CA CYS A 115 3.19 1.17 -6.21
C CYS A 115 3.38 0.68 -4.77
N ASN A 116 2.68 -0.35 -4.31
CA ASN A 116 2.92 -0.94 -2.99
C ASN A 116 4.36 -1.46 -2.82
N PHE A 117 5.02 -1.94 -3.88
CA PHE A 117 6.46 -2.28 -3.80
C PHE A 117 7.29 -1.04 -3.46
N LEU A 118 6.98 0.10 -4.08
CA LEU A 118 7.66 1.36 -3.83
C LEU A 118 7.36 1.89 -2.41
N VAL A 119 6.12 1.74 -1.91
CA VAL A 119 5.79 2.07 -0.51
C VAL A 119 6.60 1.22 0.46
N ILE A 120 6.67 -0.10 0.25
CA ILE A 120 7.45 -1.00 1.12
C ILE A 120 8.94 -0.64 1.09
N TRP A 121 9.49 -0.37 -0.10
CA TRP A 121 10.89 0.04 -0.26
C TRP A 121 11.18 1.38 0.41
N MET A 122 10.27 2.34 0.26
CA MET A 122 10.32 3.65 0.91
C MET A 122 10.30 3.51 2.43
N LEU A 123 9.41 2.70 2.99
CA LEU A 123 9.35 2.43 4.43
C LEU A 123 10.66 1.82 4.95
N PHE A 124 11.30 0.94 4.18
CA PHE A 124 12.60 0.37 4.55
C PHE A 124 13.66 1.47 4.71
N LYS A 125 13.78 2.37 3.71
CA LYS A 125 14.71 3.51 3.75
C LYS A 125 14.36 4.52 4.86
N LEU A 126 13.08 4.85 5.02
CA LEU A 126 12.61 5.81 6.03
C LEU A 126 12.87 5.34 7.46
N ILE A 127 12.57 4.08 7.78
CA ILE A 127 12.81 3.55 9.13
C ILE A 127 14.33 3.44 9.38
N ASN A 128 15.12 3.20 8.34
CA ASN A 128 16.57 3.13 8.45
C ASN A 128 17.23 4.50 8.71
N PHE A 129 16.52 5.63 8.52
CA PHE A 129 17.02 6.95 8.93
C PHE A 129 17.42 7.03 10.39
N TYR A 130 16.79 6.21 11.26
CA TYR A 130 17.16 6.15 12.67
C TYR A 130 18.62 5.72 12.90
N LYS A 131 19.20 4.93 11.99
CA LYS A 131 20.55 4.35 12.12
C LYS A 131 21.55 4.87 11.09
N SER A 132 21.10 5.50 10.01
CA SER A 132 21.98 5.85 8.90
C SER A 132 22.82 7.10 9.19
N LYS A 133 24.10 7.04 8.84
CA LYS A 133 25.02 8.19 8.88
C LYS A 133 24.81 9.12 7.67
N ASP A 134 24.42 8.55 6.53
CA ASP A 134 24.23 9.26 5.26
C ASP A 134 22.75 9.45 4.88
N ALA A 135 22.04 10.33 5.61
CA ALA A 135 20.65 10.61 5.22
C ALA A 135 20.52 11.44 3.95
N LYS A 136 21.53 12.21 3.53
CA LYS A 136 21.48 12.98 2.27
C LYS A 136 21.27 12.06 1.06
N SER A 137 22.09 11.02 0.95
CA SER A 137 21.95 10.01 -0.12
C SER A 137 20.63 9.25 0.01
N THR A 138 20.26 8.87 1.24
CA THR A 138 18.98 8.16 1.46
C THR A 138 17.76 9.03 1.11
N ALA A 139 17.81 10.34 1.40
CA ALA A 139 16.75 11.30 1.07
C ALA A 139 16.66 11.51 -0.45
N PHE A 140 17.81 11.64 -1.13
CA PHE A 140 17.87 11.68 -2.60
C PHE A 140 17.22 10.44 -3.23
N ASP A 141 17.57 9.25 -2.74
CA ASP A 141 16.96 7.99 -3.19
C ASP A 141 15.45 7.95 -2.98
N LEU A 142 14.97 8.44 -1.82
CA LEU A 142 13.54 8.53 -1.54
C LEU A 142 12.82 9.48 -2.51
N GLY A 143 13.46 10.60 -2.87
CA GLY A 143 12.99 11.51 -3.91
C GLY A 143 12.81 10.82 -5.27
N MET A 144 13.82 10.06 -5.70
CA MET A 144 13.75 9.27 -6.94
C MET A 144 12.64 8.22 -6.90
N ILE A 145 12.49 7.50 -5.78
CA ILE A 145 11.41 6.51 -5.59
C ILE A 145 10.04 7.17 -5.73
N ILE A 146 9.86 8.36 -5.15
CA ILE A 146 8.61 9.11 -5.27
C ILE A 146 8.35 9.54 -6.70
N ALA A 147 9.37 10.00 -7.43
CA ALA A 147 9.20 10.36 -8.82
C ALA A 147 8.77 9.15 -9.68
N LEU A 148 9.44 8.01 -9.52
CA LEU A 148 9.07 6.76 -10.20
C LEU A 148 7.63 6.32 -9.86
N GLY A 149 7.24 6.38 -8.59
CA GLY A 149 5.88 6.06 -8.18
C GLY A 149 4.85 7.06 -8.72
N THR A 150 5.22 8.35 -8.84
CA THR A 150 4.35 9.40 -9.40
C THR A 150 4.09 9.16 -10.89
N LEU A 151 5.10 8.70 -11.63
CA LEU A 151 4.93 8.31 -13.04
C LEU A 151 3.96 7.14 -13.19
N LEU A 152 4.06 6.12 -12.34
CA LEU A 152 3.15 4.97 -12.35
C LEU A 152 1.74 5.35 -11.88
N TYR A 153 1.66 6.15 -10.82
CA TYR A 153 0.43 6.53 -10.16
C TYR A 153 0.57 7.93 -9.53
N LEU A 154 0.02 8.94 -10.20
CA LEU A 154 0.17 10.35 -9.83
C LEU A 154 -0.07 10.67 -8.33
N PRO A 155 -1.10 10.11 -7.64
CA PRO A 155 -1.27 10.34 -6.19
C PRO A 155 -0.10 9.90 -5.30
N PHE A 156 0.86 9.13 -5.82
CA PHE A 156 2.07 8.74 -5.09
C PHE A 156 2.94 9.95 -4.72
N VAL A 157 2.80 11.08 -5.42
CA VAL A 157 3.53 12.33 -5.14
C VAL A 157 3.34 12.80 -3.68
N PHE A 158 2.19 12.52 -3.05
CA PHE A 158 1.92 12.88 -1.66
C PHE A 158 2.85 12.22 -0.65
N LEU A 159 3.48 11.10 -1.00
CA LEU A 159 4.46 10.46 -0.13
C LEU A 159 5.73 11.30 0.07
N PHE A 160 5.90 12.40 -0.66
CA PHE A 160 6.89 13.42 -0.34
C PHE A 160 6.71 13.99 1.07
N LEU A 161 5.45 14.17 1.52
CA LEU A 161 5.14 14.56 2.89
C LEU A 161 5.63 13.50 3.90
N ALA A 162 5.54 12.22 3.56
CA ALA A 162 6.02 11.14 4.43
C ALA A 162 7.55 11.18 4.59
N VAL A 163 8.28 11.56 3.53
CA VAL A 163 9.74 11.73 3.60
C VAL A 163 10.12 12.88 4.51
N TRP A 164 9.50 14.04 4.34
CA TRP A 164 9.75 15.20 5.19
C TRP A 164 9.41 14.94 6.65
N ILE A 165 8.24 14.36 6.91
CA ILE A 165 7.85 14.01 8.28
C ILE A 165 8.78 12.92 8.84
N GLY A 166 9.23 11.98 8.03
CA GLY A 166 10.25 11.00 8.43
C GLY A 166 11.56 11.66 8.85
N LEU A 167 12.05 12.65 8.10
CA LEU A 167 13.22 13.44 8.49
C LEU A 167 13.00 14.15 9.83
N VAL A 168 11.84 14.77 10.06
CA VAL A 168 11.48 15.41 11.33
C VAL A 168 11.44 14.42 12.50
N ILE A 169 10.90 13.22 12.29
CA ILE A 169 10.75 12.21 13.35
C ILE A 169 12.10 11.60 13.74
N PHE A 170 12.92 11.25 12.75
CA PHE A 170 14.13 10.45 12.97
C PHE A 170 15.39 11.30 13.15
N ARG A 171 15.44 12.52 12.60
CA ARG A 171 16.65 13.33 12.56
C ARG A 171 16.40 14.76 13.02
N SER A 172 17.49 15.42 13.41
CA SER A 172 17.51 16.88 13.57
C SER A 172 17.41 17.54 12.20
N PHE A 173 16.84 18.75 12.16
CA PHE A 173 16.67 19.48 10.92
C PHE A 173 18.02 19.83 10.25
N ASP A 174 18.24 19.34 9.03
CA ASP A 174 19.31 19.77 8.12
C ASP A 174 18.69 20.06 6.75
N TRP A 175 18.66 21.32 6.34
CA TRP A 175 18.06 21.75 5.07
C TRP A 175 18.63 21.00 3.85
N ARG A 176 19.89 20.55 3.91
CA ARG A 176 20.52 19.81 2.80
C ARG A 176 19.86 18.45 2.57
N GLU A 177 19.37 17.81 3.63
CA GLU A 177 18.66 16.52 3.53
C GLU A 177 17.28 16.69 2.91
N TRP A 178 16.61 17.80 3.21
CA TRP A 178 15.29 18.13 2.65
C TRP A 178 15.39 18.43 1.17
N ILE A 179 16.38 19.24 0.79
CA ILE A 179 16.63 19.58 -0.62
C ILE A 179 17.13 18.35 -1.38
N ALA A 180 17.90 17.45 -0.78
CA ALA A 180 18.33 16.22 -1.45
C ALA A 180 17.15 15.38 -1.96
N ALA A 181 16.07 15.25 -1.18
CA ALA A 181 14.85 14.58 -1.64
C ALA A 181 14.20 15.30 -2.84
N VAL A 182 14.19 16.63 -2.84
CA VAL A 182 13.63 17.42 -3.95
C VAL A 182 14.49 17.25 -5.20
N ILE A 183 15.82 17.31 -5.07
CA ILE A 183 16.75 17.12 -6.18
C ILE A 183 16.55 15.72 -6.78
N GLY A 184 16.49 14.66 -5.96
CA GLY A 184 16.27 13.30 -6.47
C GLY A 184 14.96 13.15 -7.25
N PHE A 185 13.89 13.80 -6.79
CA PHE A 185 12.63 13.85 -7.53
C PHE A 185 12.77 14.58 -8.86
N ILE A 186 13.37 15.78 -8.85
CA ILE A 186 13.61 16.59 -10.04
C ILE A 186 14.49 15.84 -11.05
N THR A 187 15.50 15.09 -10.61
CA THR A 187 16.40 14.35 -11.50
C THR A 187 15.64 13.41 -12.43
N ILE A 188 14.70 12.62 -11.91
CA ILE A 188 13.91 11.68 -12.73
C ILE A 188 13.03 12.43 -13.75
N PHE A 189 12.35 13.49 -13.30
CA PHE A 189 11.50 14.29 -14.19
C PHE A 189 12.29 15.13 -15.19
N PHE A 190 13.51 15.53 -14.87
CA PHE A 190 14.43 16.21 -15.78
C PHE A 190 14.82 15.29 -16.93
N PHE A 191 15.25 14.06 -16.64
CA PHE A 191 15.54 13.08 -17.70
C PHE A 191 14.31 12.76 -18.55
N LEU A 192 13.14 12.66 -17.94
CA LEU A 192 11.89 12.46 -18.68
C LEU A 192 11.58 13.67 -19.59
N ALA A 193 11.73 14.89 -19.09
CA ALA A 193 11.51 16.10 -19.88
C ALA A 193 12.48 16.20 -21.07
N VAL A 194 13.75 15.83 -20.87
CA VAL A 194 14.76 15.74 -21.95
C VAL A 194 14.34 14.71 -23.00
N TYR A 195 13.82 13.55 -22.59
CA TYR A 195 13.29 12.55 -23.52
C TYR A 195 12.12 13.11 -24.37
N TYR A 196 11.12 13.74 -23.75
CA TYR A 196 10.01 14.38 -24.47
C TYR A 196 10.48 15.54 -25.37
N TYR A 197 11.53 16.26 -24.98
CA TYR A 197 12.16 17.30 -25.81
C TYR A 197 12.75 16.72 -27.09
N LEU A 198 13.51 15.63 -26.98
CA LEU A 198 14.15 14.97 -28.12
C LEU A 198 13.11 14.39 -29.11
N GLU A 199 11.97 13.93 -28.61
CA GLU A 199 10.84 13.44 -29.42
C GLU A 199 9.94 14.55 -29.98
N ASN A 200 10.34 15.83 -29.84
CA ASN A 200 9.54 17.01 -30.22
C ASN A 200 8.12 17.01 -29.61
N ASN A 201 7.95 16.41 -28.43
CA ASN A 201 6.64 16.19 -27.80
C ASN A 201 6.57 16.72 -26.36
N LEU A 202 7.24 17.85 -26.10
CA LEU A 202 7.24 18.54 -24.80
C LEU A 202 5.85 18.84 -24.25
N VAL A 203 4.85 19.04 -25.10
CA VAL A 203 3.48 19.36 -24.66
C VAL A 203 2.91 18.22 -23.82
N HIS A 204 3.14 16.96 -24.19
CA HIS A 204 2.67 15.81 -23.41
C HIS A 204 3.35 15.64 -22.04
N PHE A 205 4.52 16.27 -21.83
CA PHE A 205 5.11 16.30 -20.49
C PHE A 205 4.24 17.09 -19.50
N ALA A 206 3.59 18.18 -19.97
CA ALA A 206 2.68 18.96 -19.14
C ALA A 206 1.39 18.16 -18.80
N ASP A 207 0.95 17.28 -19.71
CA ASP A 207 -0.26 16.47 -19.53
C ASP A 207 -0.18 15.52 -18.32
N ILE A 208 1.03 15.11 -17.92
CA ILE A 208 1.27 14.29 -16.72
C ILE A 208 0.70 14.98 -15.46
N TRP A 209 0.78 16.30 -15.42
CA TRP A 209 0.41 17.11 -14.26
C TRP A 209 -1.01 17.65 -14.31
N LEU A 210 -1.70 17.57 -15.46
CA LEU A 210 -3.08 18.03 -15.61
C LEU A 210 -4.04 17.49 -14.54
N PRO A 211 -3.95 16.21 -14.11
CA PRO A 211 -4.88 15.72 -13.10
C PRO A 211 -4.71 16.41 -11.73
N LEU A 212 -3.55 17.01 -11.40
CA LEU A 212 -3.40 17.82 -10.18
C LEU A 212 -4.29 19.08 -10.20
N ALA A 213 -4.61 19.61 -11.37
CA ALA A 213 -5.44 20.80 -11.53
C ALA A 213 -6.95 20.48 -11.52
N THR A 214 -7.34 19.21 -11.45
CA THR A 214 -8.75 18.81 -11.48
C THR A 214 -9.45 19.08 -10.16
N ARG A 215 -10.72 19.51 -10.22
CA ARG A 215 -11.54 19.75 -9.03
C ARG A 215 -11.86 18.43 -8.33
N PHE A 216 -12.07 18.50 -7.02
CA PHE A 216 -12.51 17.36 -6.21
C PHE A 216 -13.72 16.65 -6.85
N PRO A 217 -13.76 15.30 -6.81
CA PRO A 217 -14.88 14.54 -7.34
C PRO A 217 -16.18 14.97 -6.66
N GLN A 218 -17.10 15.58 -7.41
CA GLN A 218 -18.35 16.13 -6.87
C GLN A 218 -19.41 15.06 -6.57
N ASN A 219 -19.29 13.87 -7.18
CA ASN A 219 -20.24 12.76 -6.99
C ASN A 219 -19.51 11.49 -6.53
N ILE A 220 -19.54 11.21 -5.22
CA ILE A 220 -19.16 9.91 -4.67
C ILE A 220 -20.41 9.02 -4.73
N ASN A 221 -20.74 8.51 -5.92
CA ASN A 221 -21.87 7.61 -6.10
C ASN A 221 -21.42 6.18 -5.75
N THR A 222 -21.27 5.89 -4.47
CA THR A 222 -20.86 4.57 -3.98
C THR A 222 -22.05 3.82 -3.40
N ASN A 223 -22.23 2.57 -3.85
CA ASN A 223 -23.27 1.67 -3.38
C ASN A 223 -23.17 1.50 -1.84
N TYR A 224 -24.26 1.76 -1.11
CA TYR A 224 -24.28 1.81 0.36
C TYR A 224 -23.75 0.52 1.00
N TYR A 225 -23.92 -0.62 0.32
CA TYR A 225 -23.44 -1.92 0.78
C TYR A 225 -21.92 -1.98 0.92
N ASN A 226 -21.14 -1.26 0.10
CA ASN A 226 -19.67 -1.26 0.21
C ASN A 226 -19.15 -0.71 1.54
N TYR A 227 -19.95 0.10 2.26
CA TYR A 227 -19.57 0.61 3.59
C TYR A 227 -19.60 -0.47 4.68
N LEU A 228 -20.36 -1.56 4.50
CA LEU A 228 -20.46 -2.62 5.50
C LEU A 228 -19.11 -3.35 5.67
N LEU A 229 -18.36 -3.52 4.58
CA LEU A 229 -17.00 -4.09 4.57
C LEU A 229 -15.97 -3.24 5.33
N ILE A 230 -16.22 -1.94 5.46
CA ILE A 230 -15.33 -0.99 6.15
C ILE A 230 -15.50 -1.09 7.68
N ILE A 231 -16.66 -1.52 8.17
CA ILE A 231 -16.95 -1.65 9.61
C ILE A 231 -15.89 -2.51 10.33
N PRO A 232 -15.62 -3.78 9.95
CA PRO A 232 -14.61 -4.58 10.64
C PRO A 232 -13.22 -3.97 10.57
N VAL A 233 -12.89 -3.28 9.48
CA VAL A 233 -11.59 -2.62 9.28
C VAL A 233 -11.41 -1.49 10.28
N VAL A 234 -12.41 -0.61 10.38
CA VAL A 234 -12.43 0.50 11.33
C VAL A 234 -12.38 -0.02 12.76
N VAL A 235 -13.17 -1.04 13.10
CA VAL A 235 -13.14 -1.66 14.44
C VAL A 235 -11.74 -2.20 14.77
N ILE A 236 -11.10 -2.93 13.85
CA ILE A 236 -9.74 -3.43 14.07
C ILE A 236 -8.73 -2.29 14.25
N LEU A 237 -8.82 -1.24 13.41
CA LEU A 237 -7.95 -0.07 13.52
C LEU A 237 -8.13 0.65 14.86
N THR A 238 -9.36 0.92 15.28
CA THR A 238 -9.67 1.57 16.56
C THR A 238 -9.14 0.74 17.72
N LEU A 239 -9.38 -0.57 17.73
CA LEU A 239 -8.85 -1.47 18.76
C LEU A 239 -7.33 -1.52 18.75
N CYS A 240 -6.70 -1.45 17.57
CA CYS A 240 -5.25 -1.36 17.44
C CYS A 240 -4.71 -0.06 18.05
N LEU A 241 -5.31 1.08 17.73
CA LEU A 241 -4.90 2.40 18.26
C LEU A 241 -4.99 2.44 19.79
N ILE A 242 -6.08 1.90 20.37
CA ILE A 242 -6.21 1.76 21.83
C ILE A 242 -5.07 0.89 22.38
N LYS A 243 -4.75 -0.22 21.70
CA LYS A 243 -3.69 -1.12 22.17
C LYS A 243 -2.29 -0.51 22.05
N LEU A 244 -2.04 0.24 20.99
CA LEU A 244 -0.82 1.01 20.78
C LEU A 244 -0.65 2.05 21.88
N GLN A 245 -1.70 2.79 22.23
CA GLN A 245 -1.67 3.77 23.31
C GLN A 245 -1.29 3.12 24.66
N GLN A 246 -1.90 1.97 25.00
CA GLN A 246 -1.58 1.23 26.24
C GLN A 246 -0.14 0.72 26.29
N ASN A 247 0.42 0.31 25.15
CA ASN A 247 1.75 -0.28 25.05
C ASN A 247 2.83 0.73 24.63
N PHE A 248 2.47 2.00 24.42
CA PHE A 248 3.32 2.99 23.80
C PHE A 248 4.61 3.15 24.60
N TYR A 249 4.51 3.40 25.91
CA TYR A 249 5.68 3.62 26.78
C TYR A 249 6.51 2.37 27.08
N LYS A 250 6.01 1.18 26.75
CA LYS A 250 6.75 -0.09 26.95
C LYS A 250 7.67 -0.44 25.78
N SER A 251 7.53 0.27 24.66
CA SER A 251 8.26 -0.02 23.42
C SER A 251 9.54 0.82 23.30
N TYR A 252 10.58 0.26 22.68
CA TYR A 252 11.81 0.98 22.37
C TYR A 252 11.54 2.26 21.54
N ILE A 253 12.37 3.30 21.73
CA ILE A 253 12.22 4.61 21.05
C ILE A 253 12.15 4.45 19.53
N GLN A 254 13.02 3.64 18.94
CA GLN A 254 13.01 3.37 17.50
C GLN A 254 11.66 2.82 17.03
N VAL A 255 11.12 1.81 17.71
CA VAL A 255 9.84 1.18 17.35
C VAL A 255 8.69 2.17 17.46
N ARG A 256 8.67 3.02 18.49
CA ARG A 256 7.63 4.05 18.67
C ARG A 256 7.63 5.06 17.52
N LYS A 257 8.82 5.58 17.17
CA LYS A 257 8.98 6.51 16.04
C LYS A 257 8.59 5.88 14.71
N SER A 258 8.95 4.61 14.49
CA SER A 258 8.53 3.86 13.29
C SER A 258 7.02 3.66 13.19
N LEU A 259 6.35 3.36 14.31
CA LEU A 259 4.89 3.23 14.34
C LEU A 259 4.18 4.58 14.12
N GLN A 260 4.76 5.68 14.62
CA GLN A 260 4.28 7.04 14.32
C GLN A 260 4.43 7.39 12.83
N LEU A 261 5.59 7.11 12.24
CA LEU A 261 5.80 7.27 10.79
C LEU A 261 4.77 6.44 10.01
N LEU A 262 4.55 5.18 10.40
CA LEU A 262 3.61 4.30 9.72
C LEU A 262 2.16 4.82 9.77
N LEU A 263 1.77 5.43 10.89
CA LEU A 263 0.46 6.07 11.04
C LEU A 263 0.33 7.27 10.10
N ILE A 264 1.39 8.06 9.99
CA ILE A 264 1.43 9.22 9.10
C ILE A 264 1.37 8.77 7.64
N VAL A 265 2.12 7.72 7.27
CA VAL A 265 2.04 7.11 5.93
C VAL A 265 0.62 6.63 5.66
N PHE A 266 -0.04 5.96 6.60
CA PHE A 266 -1.44 5.55 6.47
C PHE A 266 -2.36 6.74 6.18
N VAL A 267 -2.27 7.81 6.96
CA VAL A 267 -3.09 9.03 6.78
C VAL A 267 -2.81 9.69 5.43
N ILE A 268 -1.54 9.81 5.03
CA ILE A 268 -1.15 10.39 3.73
C ILE A 268 -1.70 9.54 2.58
N THR A 269 -1.55 8.22 2.63
CA THR A 269 -2.09 7.32 1.60
C THR A 269 -3.61 7.30 1.58
N LEU A 270 -4.26 7.58 2.71
CA LEU A 270 -5.71 7.67 2.79
C LEU A 270 -6.24 8.98 2.23
N LEU A 271 -5.47 10.07 2.33
CA LEU A 271 -5.85 11.40 1.83
C LEU A 271 -5.39 11.66 0.40
N SER A 272 -4.50 10.86 -0.18
CA SER A 272 -3.94 11.12 -1.50
C SER A 272 -4.94 10.89 -2.66
N PHE A 273 -6.11 10.26 -2.41
CA PHE A 273 -7.15 10.12 -3.45
C PHE A 273 -7.69 11.46 -3.93
N CYS A 274 -7.53 12.52 -3.13
CA CYS A 274 -7.98 13.88 -3.39
C CYS A 274 -7.50 14.45 -4.74
N VAL A 275 -6.40 13.93 -5.31
CA VAL A 275 -5.84 14.39 -6.60
C VAL A 275 -6.43 13.70 -7.82
N LYS A 276 -7.29 12.69 -7.66
CA LYS A 276 -8.04 12.15 -8.79
C LYS A 276 -9.41 12.79 -8.92
N ALA A 277 -9.71 13.25 -10.15
CA ALA A 277 -11.04 13.68 -10.55
C ALA A 277 -12.13 12.60 -10.40
N ALA A 278 -11.75 11.32 -10.44
CA ALA A 278 -12.67 10.19 -10.29
C ALA A 278 -12.28 9.31 -9.10
N PHE A 279 -13.25 9.08 -8.21
CA PHE A 279 -13.09 8.16 -7.08
C PHE A 279 -12.94 6.73 -7.58
N GLN A 280 -11.82 6.09 -7.25
CA GLN A 280 -11.51 4.71 -7.64
C GLN A 280 -11.10 3.92 -6.41
N LEU A 281 -11.86 2.86 -6.09
CA LEU A 281 -11.58 1.98 -4.96
C LEU A 281 -10.11 1.49 -4.92
N PRO A 282 -9.48 1.03 -6.04
CA PRO A 282 -8.10 0.54 -6.02
C PRO A 282 -7.07 1.48 -5.41
N HIS A 283 -7.35 2.79 -5.31
CA HIS A 283 -6.47 3.74 -4.61
C HIS A 283 -6.12 3.29 -3.18
N PHE A 284 -7.12 2.79 -2.44
CA PHE A 284 -6.95 2.40 -1.04
C PHE A 284 -6.08 1.14 -0.84
N LEU A 285 -5.62 0.48 -1.92
CA LEU A 285 -4.59 -0.54 -1.84
C LEU A 285 -3.27 0.00 -1.24
N LEU A 286 -2.97 1.28 -1.43
CA LEU A 286 -1.79 1.91 -0.82
C LEU A 286 -1.88 1.91 0.71
N CYS A 287 -3.09 2.04 1.26
CA CYS A 287 -3.34 1.99 2.70
C CYS A 287 -3.14 0.58 3.28
N ALA A 288 -3.25 -0.47 2.45
CA ALA A 288 -3.14 -1.86 2.92
C ALA A 288 -1.74 -2.16 3.50
N VAL A 289 -0.69 -1.52 2.98
CA VAL A 289 0.68 -1.68 3.48
C VAL A 289 0.78 -1.28 4.97
N PRO A 290 0.55 -0.02 5.37
CA PRO A 290 0.60 0.34 6.78
C PRO A 290 -0.52 -0.28 7.62
N ALA A 291 -1.74 -0.42 7.09
CA ALA A 291 -2.86 -1.02 7.83
C ALA A 291 -2.59 -2.48 8.22
N SER A 292 -1.95 -3.27 7.36
CA SER A 292 -1.65 -4.68 7.67
C SER A 292 -0.70 -4.84 8.86
N VAL A 293 0.25 -3.92 9.04
CA VAL A 293 1.15 -3.90 10.19
C VAL A 293 0.37 -3.54 11.46
N PHE A 294 -0.54 -2.57 11.39
CA PHE A 294 -1.42 -2.25 12.52
C PHE A 294 -2.32 -3.42 12.90
N PHE A 295 -2.91 -4.09 11.92
CA PHE A 295 -3.72 -5.28 12.17
C PHE A 295 -2.88 -6.36 12.84
N ALA A 296 -1.69 -6.63 12.30
CA ALA A 296 -0.77 -7.60 12.87
C ALA A 296 -0.40 -7.26 14.32
N TYR A 297 -0.16 -5.98 14.62
CA TYR A 297 0.10 -5.50 15.98
C TYR A 297 -1.05 -5.80 16.95
N TYR A 298 -2.29 -5.53 16.53
CA TYR A 298 -3.47 -5.85 17.33
C TYR A 298 -3.58 -7.35 17.60
N PHE A 299 -3.57 -8.17 16.55
CA PHE A 299 -3.76 -9.63 16.66
C PHE A 299 -2.63 -10.32 17.44
N LEU A 300 -1.42 -9.78 17.38
CA LEU A 300 -0.28 -10.28 18.15
C LEU A 300 -0.47 -10.04 19.67
N ASN A 301 -1.01 -8.88 20.04
CA ASN A 301 -1.16 -8.43 21.42
C ASN A 301 -2.52 -8.76 22.05
N ALA A 302 -3.49 -9.24 21.26
CA ALA A 302 -4.79 -9.68 21.73
C ALA A 302 -4.68 -10.96 22.59
N LYS A 303 -5.27 -10.92 23.79
CA LYS A 303 -5.21 -11.99 24.79
C LYS A 303 -6.35 -13.01 24.67
N ARG A 304 -7.57 -12.57 24.40
CA ARG A 304 -8.77 -13.44 24.38
C ARG A 304 -8.89 -14.17 23.03
N LYS A 305 -8.58 -15.47 23.02
CA LYS A 305 -8.54 -16.32 21.81
C LYS A 305 -9.80 -16.23 20.96
N TRP A 306 -10.95 -16.50 21.57
CA TRP A 306 -12.23 -16.52 20.86
C TRP A 306 -12.55 -15.17 20.20
N PHE A 307 -12.28 -14.06 20.88
CA PHE A 307 -12.61 -12.72 20.36
C PHE A 307 -11.82 -12.38 19.09
N TYR A 308 -10.49 -12.54 19.10
CA TYR A 308 -9.70 -12.18 17.93
C TYR A 308 -9.86 -13.19 16.78
N GLU A 309 -10.12 -14.47 17.07
CA GLU A 309 -10.42 -15.45 16.01
C GLU A 309 -11.78 -15.18 15.37
N ALA A 310 -12.80 -14.84 16.16
CA ALA A 310 -14.12 -14.45 15.65
C ALA A 310 -14.03 -13.18 14.80
N LEU A 311 -13.32 -12.16 15.27
CA LEU A 311 -13.19 -10.88 14.58
C LEU A 311 -12.43 -10.99 13.25
N PHE A 312 -11.39 -11.83 13.18
CA PHE A 312 -10.73 -12.14 11.92
C PHE A 312 -11.56 -13.05 11.01
N GLY A 313 -12.27 -14.03 11.58
CA GLY A 313 -13.21 -14.87 10.83
C GLY A 313 -14.32 -14.05 10.19
N LEU A 314 -14.87 -13.07 10.91
CA LEU A 314 -15.85 -12.12 10.41
C LEU A 314 -15.29 -11.30 9.24
N LEU A 315 -14.05 -10.82 9.35
CA LEU A 315 -13.39 -10.11 8.25
C LEU A 315 -13.28 -10.98 7.00
N LEU A 316 -12.82 -12.23 7.12
CA LEU A 316 -12.73 -13.15 5.98
C LEU A 316 -14.11 -13.47 5.39
N LEU A 317 -15.11 -13.71 6.24
CA LEU A 317 -16.48 -14.00 5.80
C LEU A 317 -17.05 -12.83 5.00
N MET A 318 -16.87 -11.59 5.48
CA MET A 318 -17.30 -10.40 4.76
C MET A 318 -16.60 -10.26 3.41
N ILE A 319 -15.28 -10.51 3.35
CA ILE A 319 -14.55 -10.50 2.08
C ILE A 319 -15.17 -11.47 1.07
N VAL A 320 -15.36 -12.73 1.49
CA VAL A 320 -15.94 -13.76 0.62
C VAL A 320 -17.38 -13.38 0.21
N TYR A 321 -18.21 -12.95 1.16
CA TYR A 321 -19.60 -12.56 0.90
C TYR A 321 -19.69 -11.46 -0.18
N PHE A 322 -18.87 -10.42 -0.08
CA PHE A 322 -18.86 -9.33 -1.07
C PHE A 322 -18.27 -9.71 -2.43
N GLN A 323 -17.45 -10.75 -2.50
CA GLN A 323 -16.98 -11.27 -3.79
C GLN A 323 -18.07 -12.04 -4.55
N PHE A 324 -19.01 -12.68 -3.83
CA PHE A 324 -20.10 -13.42 -4.44
C PHE A 324 -21.34 -12.56 -4.70
N ASN A 325 -21.60 -11.56 -3.86
CA ASN A 325 -22.73 -10.67 -3.99
C ASN A 325 -22.29 -9.36 -4.69
N ASN A 326 -22.14 -9.40 -6.02
CA ASN A 326 -21.93 -8.20 -6.83
C ASN A 326 -23.21 -7.33 -6.80
N PHE A 327 -23.22 -6.28 -5.98
CA PHE A 327 -24.25 -5.24 -5.98
C PHE A 327 -23.87 -4.04 -6.84
#